data_AF-A0A935TE88-F1
#
_entry.id   AF-A0A935TE88-F1
#
_cell.length_a   1.000
_cell.length_b   1.000
_cell.length_c   1.000
_cell.angle_alpha   90.00
_cell.angle_beta   90.00
_cell.angle_gamma   90.00
#
_symmetry.space_group_name_H-M   'P 1'
#
loop_
_entity.id
_entity.type
_entity.pdbx_description
1 polymer ?
#
loop_
_entity_poly.entity_id
_entity_poly.type
_entity_poly.pdbx_seq_one_letter_code
_entity_poly.pdbx_strand_id
1 'polypeptide(L)'
;MDLLKSALGGGKQNDLLSIVMNLIGGQKGGLNGLVSQFASNGLGDIVESWIGTGANKAISPEQLQNALGSDQIKTIASKLGIDQNSVLSQLTNLLPQAVDKLTPEGKVPEGDILSQGMNLLGGLFGSK
;
A
#
# COMPACT_ATOMS: atom_id res chain seq x y z
N MET A 1 -24.38 -19.20 -15.61
CA MET A 1 -23.02 -19.05 -15.04
C MET A 1 -22.74 -17.56 -14.82
N ASP A 2 -23.71 -16.82 -14.27
CA ASP A 2 -23.72 -15.34 -14.34
C ASP A 2 -23.76 -14.68 -12.95
N LEU A 3 -24.00 -15.48 -11.91
CA LEU A 3 -23.95 -15.05 -10.51
C LEU A 3 -22.51 -14.99 -9.98
N LEU A 4 -21.60 -15.81 -10.53
CA LEU A 4 -20.16 -15.73 -10.28
C LEU A 4 -19.47 -14.63 -11.10
N LYS A 5 -20.20 -13.85 -11.91
CA LYS A 5 -19.66 -12.67 -12.61
C LYS A 5 -20.18 -11.35 -12.02
N SER A 6 -21.31 -11.40 -11.33
CA SER A 6 -21.97 -10.24 -10.71
C SER A 6 -21.49 -9.95 -9.28
N ALA A 7 -20.96 -10.94 -8.55
CA ALA A 7 -20.23 -10.73 -7.29
C ALA A 7 -18.89 -9.95 -7.45
N LEU A 8 -18.50 -9.68 -8.70
CA LEU A 8 -17.21 -9.11 -9.11
C LEU A 8 -17.40 -7.67 -9.60
N GLY A 9 -18.65 -7.19 -9.69
CA GLY A 9 -18.98 -5.85 -10.18
C GLY A 9 -18.45 -4.74 -9.26
N GLY A 10 -18.19 -5.05 -7.98
CA GLY A 10 -17.44 -4.22 -7.03
C GLY A 10 -15.98 -4.68 -6.79
N GLY A 11 -15.50 -5.67 -7.56
CA GLY A 11 -14.24 -6.37 -7.35
C GLY A 11 -13.01 -5.50 -7.61
N LYS A 12 -13.02 -4.68 -8.67
CA LYS A 12 -11.83 -3.89 -9.07
C LYS A 12 -11.36 -2.88 -8.01
N GLN A 13 -12.29 -2.25 -7.28
CA GLN A 13 -11.94 -1.33 -6.20
C GLN A 13 -11.36 -2.08 -4.99
N ASN A 14 -11.96 -3.22 -4.64
CA ASN A 14 -11.42 -4.09 -3.59
C ASN A 14 -10.07 -4.71 -3.99
N ASP A 15 -9.87 -5.03 -5.27
CA ASP A 15 -8.61 -5.52 -5.82
C ASP A 15 -7.52 -4.45 -5.74
N LEU A 16 -7.86 -3.20 -6.09
CA LEU A 16 -6.97 -2.06 -5.99
C LEU A 16 -6.58 -1.76 -4.54
N LEU A 17 -7.55 -1.76 -3.61
CA LEU A 17 -7.26 -1.62 -2.18
C LEU A 17 -6.35 -2.76 -1.70
N SER A 18 -6.62 -4.00 -2.12
CA SER A 18 -5.77 -5.14 -1.79
C SER A 18 -4.36 -5.00 -2.36
N ILE A 19 -4.20 -4.44 -3.56
CA ILE A 19 -2.89 -4.13 -4.14
C ILE A 19 -2.17 -3.08 -3.30
N VAL A 20 -2.83 -2.00 -2.91
CA VAL A 20 -2.24 -0.95 -2.06
C VAL A 20 -1.79 -1.55 -0.71
N MET A 21 -2.63 -2.36 -0.08
CA MET A 21 -2.27 -3.04 1.18
C MET A 21 -1.10 -4.01 0.98
N ASN A 22 -1.03 -4.71 -0.15
CA ASN A 22 0.12 -5.57 -0.48
C ASN A 22 1.38 -4.76 -0.81
N LEU A 23 1.28 -3.57 -1.38
CA LEU A 23 2.45 -2.69 -1.59
C LEU A 23 3.02 -2.20 -0.25
N ILE A 24 2.15 -1.92 0.72
CA ILE A 24 2.56 -1.44 2.04
C ILE A 24 3.05 -2.59 2.92
N GLY A 25 2.32 -3.70 3.00
CA GLY A 25 2.62 -4.81 3.91
C GLY A 25 3.42 -5.96 3.28
N GLY A 26 3.43 -6.08 1.95
CA GLY A 26 4.07 -7.21 1.24
C GLY A 26 5.56 -7.02 0.96
N GLN A 27 6.12 -5.83 1.23
CA GLN A 27 7.56 -5.62 1.17
C GLN A 27 8.25 -6.23 2.39
N LYS A 28 9.51 -6.65 2.25
CA LYS A 28 10.31 -7.08 3.41
C LYS A 28 10.42 -5.90 4.38
N GLY A 29 9.88 -6.06 5.59
CA GLY A 29 9.80 -4.99 6.60
C GLY A 29 8.53 -4.14 6.55
N GLY A 30 7.51 -4.55 5.77
CA GLY A 30 6.21 -3.87 5.69
C GLY A 30 6.35 -2.41 5.28
N LEU A 31 5.66 -1.52 6.01
CA LEU A 31 5.66 -0.08 5.72
C LEU A 31 7.08 0.52 5.76
N ASN A 32 7.96 0.04 6.65
CA ASN A 32 9.36 0.48 6.69
C ASN A 32 10.13 0.10 5.41
N GLY A 33 9.78 -1.04 4.80
CA GLY A 33 10.34 -1.45 3.51
C GLY A 33 9.91 -0.51 2.38
N LEU A 34 8.63 -0.12 2.35
CA LEU A 34 8.12 0.87 1.39
C LEU A 34 8.82 2.22 1.56
N VAL A 35 8.96 2.70 2.81
CA VAL A 35 9.67 3.95 3.11
C VAL A 35 11.11 3.90 2.60
N SER A 36 11.82 2.82 2.91
CA SER A 36 13.20 2.61 2.47
C SER A 36 13.31 2.60 0.95
N GLN A 37 12.35 1.97 0.26
CA GLN A 37 12.30 1.92 -1.20
C GLN A 37 12.12 3.32 -1.81
N PHE A 38 11.21 4.13 -1.28
CA PHE A 38 10.99 5.50 -1.76
C PHE A 38 12.17 6.42 -1.44
N ALA A 39 12.72 6.33 -0.22
CA ALA A 39 13.90 7.08 0.19
C ALA A 39 15.11 6.79 -0.69
N SER A 40 15.35 5.51 -1.02
CA SER A 40 16.44 5.09 -1.91
C SER A 40 16.31 5.63 -3.34
N ASN A 41 15.10 6.03 -3.75
CA ASN A 41 14.83 6.67 -5.03
C ASN A 41 14.77 8.20 -4.95
N GLY A 42 15.22 8.80 -3.83
CA GLY A 42 15.22 10.25 -3.63
C GLY A 42 13.83 10.83 -3.31
N LEU A 43 12.85 10.00 -2.95
CA LEU A 43 11.48 10.40 -2.61
C LEU A 43 11.20 10.32 -1.10
N GLY A 44 12.24 10.42 -0.26
CA GLY A 44 12.14 10.39 1.20
C GLY A 44 11.14 11.41 1.73
N ASP A 45 11.32 12.69 1.39
CA ASP A 45 10.43 13.78 1.80
C ASP A 45 8.95 13.57 1.40
N ILE A 46 8.71 12.84 0.30
CA ILE A 46 7.36 12.53 -0.15
C ILE A 46 6.74 11.46 0.75
N VAL A 47 7.42 10.32 0.92
CA VAL A 47 6.87 9.23 1.73
C VAL A 47 6.78 9.61 3.22
N GLU A 48 7.71 10.43 3.73
CA GLU A 48 7.64 10.99 5.08
C GLU A 48 6.43 11.91 5.28
N SER A 49 6.05 12.69 4.25
CA SER A 49 4.85 13.52 4.32
C SER A 49 3.57 12.72 4.44
N TRP A 50 3.58 11.46 3.97
CA TRP A 50 2.44 10.55 4.10
C TRP A 50 2.38 9.89 5.46
N ILE A 51 3.51 9.81 6.17
CA ILE A 51 3.60 9.28 7.52
C ILE A 51 3.22 10.35 8.55
N GLY A 52 3.61 11.59 8.29
CA GLY A 52 3.33 12.72 9.17
C GLY A 52 1.85 13.07 9.26
N THR A 53 1.51 13.93 10.22
CA THR A 53 0.13 14.41 10.44
C THR A 53 -0.25 15.63 9.57
N GLY A 54 0.64 16.00 8.64
CA GLY A 54 0.48 17.13 7.75
C GLY A 54 -0.25 16.77 6.45
N ALA A 55 -0.19 17.67 5.47
CA ALA A 55 -0.73 17.37 4.15
C ALA A 55 0.19 16.40 3.39
N ASN A 56 -0.40 15.34 2.84
CA ASN A 56 0.29 14.40 1.97
C ASN A 56 0.81 15.12 0.71
N LYS A 57 2.11 15.03 0.44
CA LYS A 57 2.66 15.51 -0.83
C LYS A 57 2.19 14.62 -1.98
N ALA A 58 1.84 15.27 -3.09
CA ALA A 58 1.54 14.56 -4.33
C ALA A 58 2.81 13.88 -4.87
N ILE A 59 2.61 12.78 -5.59
CA ILE A 59 3.65 12.05 -6.31
C ILE A 59 3.22 11.89 -7.77
N SER A 60 4.14 12.09 -8.71
CA SER A 60 3.84 11.91 -10.13
C SER A 60 3.83 10.42 -10.52
N PRO A 61 3.12 10.05 -11.61
CA PRO A 61 3.17 8.70 -12.16
C PRO A 61 4.61 8.21 -12.42
N GLU A 62 5.48 9.07 -12.94
CA GLU A 62 6.87 8.75 -13.26
C GLU A 62 7.69 8.50 -12.01
N GLN A 63 7.54 9.36 -10.97
CA GLN A 63 8.19 9.17 -9.68
C GLN A 63 7.76 7.86 -9.02
N LEU A 64 6.46 7.57 -9.06
CA LEU A 64 5.91 6.34 -8.51
C LEU A 64 6.42 5.10 -9.26
N GLN A 65 6.44 5.15 -10.59
CA GLN A 65 6.97 4.06 -11.41
C GLN A 65 8.47 3.83 -11.16
N ASN A 66 9.25 4.90 -11.00
CA ASN A 66 10.67 4.77 -10.68
C ASN A 66 10.89 4.14 -9.31
N ALA A 67 10.09 4.53 -8.30
CA ALA A 67 10.20 3.98 -6.96
C ALA A 67 9.78 2.50 -6.87
N LEU A 68 8.65 2.13 -7.48
CA LEU A 68 8.10 0.77 -7.43
C LEU A 68 8.72 -0.18 -8.48
N GLY A 69 9.21 0.37 -9.58
CA GLY A 69 9.74 -0.37 -10.72
C GLY A 69 8.66 -0.76 -11.73
N SER A 70 9.02 -0.67 -13.02
CA SER A 70 8.12 -0.93 -14.15
C SER A 70 7.52 -2.34 -14.14
N ASP A 71 8.25 -3.36 -13.69
CA ASP A 71 7.77 -4.74 -13.64
C ASP A 71 6.64 -4.94 -12.63
N GLN A 72 6.71 -4.25 -11.49
CA GLN A 72 5.66 -4.29 -10.48
C GLN A 72 4.39 -3.62 -11.02
N ILE A 73 4.51 -2.46 -11.67
CA ILE A 73 3.40 -1.77 -12.31
C ILE A 73 2.76 -2.63 -13.40
N LYS A 74 3.57 -3.25 -14.26
CA LYS A 74 3.10 -4.17 -15.31
C LYS A 74 2.34 -5.36 -14.74
N THR A 75 2.83 -5.93 -13.63
CA THR A 75 2.17 -7.05 -12.94
C THR A 75 0.81 -6.63 -12.39
N ILE A 76 0.73 -5.47 -11.74
CA ILE A 76 -0.52 -4.91 -11.22
C ILE A 76 -1.51 -4.64 -12.35
N ALA A 77 -1.06 -4.01 -13.44
CA ALA A 77 -1.85 -3.71 -14.63
C ALA A 77 -2.45 -4.99 -15.23
N SER A 78 -1.63 -6.03 -15.36
CA SER A 78 -2.05 -7.35 -15.87
C SER A 78 -3.10 -8.00 -14.95
N LYS A 79 -2.93 -7.88 -13.63
CA LYS A 79 -3.86 -8.43 -12.63
C LYS A 79 -5.22 -7.73 -12.67
N LEU A 80 -5.21 -6.40 -12.85
CA LEU A 80 -6.42 -5.59 -12.90
C LEU A 80 -7.10 -5.59 -14.29
N GLY A 81 -6.39 -6.05 -15.32
CA GLY A 81 -6.85 -5.99 -16.71
C GLY A 81 -7.00 -4.55 -17.23
N ILE A 82 -6.12 -3.65 -16.80
CA ILE A 82 -6.07 -2.24 -17.21
C ILE A 82 -4.66 -1.86 -17.67
N ASP A 83 -4.50 -0.69 -18.27
CA ASP A 83 -3.19 -0.19 -18.69
C ASP A 83 -2.35 0.35 -17.52
N GLN A 84 -1.04 0.45 -17.73
CA GLN A 84 -0.10 0.90 -16.70
C GLN A 84 -0.33 2.35 -16.27
N ASN A 85 -0.74 3.25 -17.17
CA ASN A 85 -0.98 4.65 -16.84
C ASN A 85 -2.21 4.79 -15.92
N SER A 86 -3.25 4.00 -16.17
CA SER A 86 -4.42 3.91 -15.29
C SER A 86 -4.05 3.39 -13.90
N VAL A 87 -3.17 2.37 -13.80
CA VAL A 87 -2.65 1.89 -12.50
C VAL A 87 -1.90 3.01 -11.79
N LEU A 88 -0.97 3.67 -12.46
CA LEU A 88 -0.16 4.74 -11.86
C LEU A 88 -1.05 5.90 -11.39
N SER A 89 -2.01 6.32 -12.21
CA SER A 89 -2.97 7.37 -11.83
C SER A 89 -3.79 6.97 -10.59
N GLN A 90 -4.19 5.71 -10.47
CA GLN A 90 -4.92 5.25 -9.28
C GLN A 90 -4.03 5.17 -8.04
N LEU A 91 -2.82 4.61 -8.18
CA LEU A 91 -1.89 4.43 -7.06
C LEU A 91 -1.33 5.76 -6.54
N THR A 92 -1.05 6.74 -7.42
CA THR A 92 -0.60 8.09 -7.01
C THR A 92 -1.62 8.79 -6.11
N ASN A 93 -2.92 8.49 -6.25
CA ASN A 93 -3.97 9.04 -5.41
C ASN A 93 -4.19 8.23 -4.11
N LEU A 94 -4.12 6.90 -4.19
CA LEU A 94 -4.50 6.04 -3.07
C LEU A 94 -3.36 5.72 -2.11
N LEU A 95 -2.15 5.52 -2.62
CA LEU A 95 -1.01 5.13 -1.80
C LEU A 95 -0.69 6.15 -0.69
N PRO A 96 -0.67 7.47 -0.95
CA PRO A 96 -0.46 8.46 0.10
C PRO A 96 -1.50 8.37 1.22
N GLN A 97 -2.78 8.21 0.84
CA GLN A 97 -3.89 8.13 1.79
C GLN A 97 -3.84 6.85 2.62
N ALA A 98 -3.45 5.73 2.01
CA ALA A 98 -3.33 4.46 2.72
C ALA A 98 -2.19 4.48 3.75
N VAL A 99 -1.05 5.09 3.41
CA VAL A 99 0.06 5.27 4.36
C VAL A 99 -0.35 6.18 5.52
N ASP A 100 -0.98 7.34 5.24
CA ASP A 100 -1.53 8.26 6.27
C ASP A 100 -2.47 7.52 7.23
N LYS A 101 -3.42 6.75 6.70
CA LYS A 101 -4.39 6.01 7.53
C LYS A 101 -3.76 4.91 8.38
N LEU A 102 -2.60 4.39 7.98
CA LEU A 102 -1.84 3.41 8.76
C LEU A 102 -0.86 4.05 9.75
N THR A 103 -0.66 5.38 9.68
CA THR A 103 0.28 6.13 10.51
C THR A 103 -0.40 7.31 11.23
N PRO A 104 -1.56 7.10 11.90
CA PRO A 104 -2.34 8.19 12.49
C PRO A 104 -1.59 8.99 13.56
N GLU A 105 -0.54 8.41 14.14
CA GLU A 105 0.29 9.07 15.16
C GLU A 105 1.52 9.80 14.58
N GLY A 106 1.66 9.90 13.26
CA GLY A 106 2.82 10.54 12.64
C GLY A 106 4.06 9.64 12.55
N LYS A 107 3.90 8.33 12.74
CA LYS A 107 4.99 7.36 12.87
C LYS A 107 4.59 5.99 12.33
N VAL A 108 5.57 5.28 11.79
CA VAL A 108 5.39 3.90 11.32
C VAL A 108 5.09 3.00 12.53
N PRO A 109 4.03 2.17 12.50
CA PRO A 109 3.73 1.25 13.58
C PRO A 109 4.91 0.33 13.90
N GLU A 110 5.20 0.13 15.18
CA GLU A 110 6.18 -0.85 15.62
C GLU A 110 5.59 -2.27 15.47
N GLY A 111 6.29 -3.11 14.71
CA GLY A 111 5.89 -4.48 14.41
C GLY A 111 5.08 -4.61 13.12
N ASP A 112 5.20 -5.79 12.49
CA ASP A 112 4.36 -6.15 11.36
C ASP A 112 2.90 -6.21 11.83
N ILE A 113 1.94 -5.85 10.99
CA ILE A 113 0.49 -5.92 11.29
C ILE A 113 0.13 -7.37 11.69
N LEU A 114 0.83 -8.34 11.09
CA LEU A 114 0.79 -9.76 11.44
C LEU A 114 1.27 -10.05 12.88
N SER A 115 2.34 -9.39 13.32
CA SER A 115 2.86 -9.53 14.69
C SER A 115 1.91 -8.92 15.71
N GLN A 116 1.29 -7.78 15.39
CA GLN A 116 0.25 -7.20 16.25
C GLN A 116 -0.98 -8.10 16.34
N GLY A 117 -1.42 -8.69 15.23
CA GLY A 117 -2.48 -9.71 15.22
C GLY A 117 -2.13 -10.93 16.08
N MET A 118 -0.87 -11.36 16.06
CA MET A 118 -0.40 -12.47 16.89
C MET A 118 -0.29 -12.09 18.37
N ASN A 119 0.03 -10.85 18.71
CA ASN A 119 0.03 -10.38 20.11
C ASN A 119 -1.38 -10.33 20.69
N LEU A 120 -2.37 -9.93 19.89
CA LEU A 120 -3.77 -10.04 20.25
C LEU A 120 -4.15 -11.51 20.45
N LEU A 121 -3.68 -12.39 19.56
CA LEU A 121 -3.86 -13.84 19.66
C LEU A 121 -3.10 -14.48 20.84
N GLY A 122 -2.01 -13.90 21.31
CA GLY A 122 -1.32 -14.34 22.52
C GLY A 122 -2.09 -13.95 23.77
N GLY A 123 -2.68 -12.74 23.79
CA GLY A 123 -3.38 -12.19 24.94
C GLY A 123 -4.69 -12.90 25.31
N LEU A 124 -5.45 -13.42 24.33
CA LEU A 124 -6.70 -14.17 24.60
C LEU A 124 -6.49 -15.66 24.93
N PHE A 125 -5.36 -16.26 24.57
CA PHE A 125 -5.05 -17.66 24.89
C PHE A 125 -4.06 -17.82 26.06
N GLY A 126 -3.32 -16.75 26.39
CA GLY A 126 -2.40 -16.68 27.53
C GLY A 126 -3.05 -16.06 28.75
N SER A 127 -4.00 -16.75 29.37
CA SER A 127 -4.48 -16.44 30.72
C SER A 127 -4.71 -17.74 31.48
N LYS A 128 -3.70 -18.18 32.22
CA LYS A 128 -3.83 -19.10 33.34
C LYS A 128 -2.80 -18.79 34.41
#